data_AF-A0A4S4N571-F1
#
_entry.id   AF-A0A4S4N571-F1
#
_cell.length_a   1.000
_cell.length_b   1.000
_cell.length_c   1.000
_cell.angle_alpha   90.00
_cell.angle_beta   90.00
_cell.angle_gamma   90.00
#
_symmetry.space_group_name_H-M   'P 1'
#
loop_
_entity.id
_entity.type
_entity.pdbx_description
1 polymer ?
#
loop_
_entity_poly.entity_id
_entity_poly.type
_entity_poly.pdbx_seq_one_letter_code
_entity_poly.pdbx_strand_id
1 'polypeptide(L)'
;MFRYLLVLTCVAIFSADIFSQDAPKGANVIEIHTADNIDDAFKKMGRLLLDEGYTLETADKNFYVITTEVRKMNYGFMNAGELEMKLIIEFNDDEDGTTMILKGMKSSEQLHRAATTGAGVSSNTSFDKDASRILNKGGKGSIVGASWIFMENLAKGYKGGKIEYLTEETR
;
A
#
# COMPACT_ATOMS: atom_id res chain seq x y z
N MET A 1 55.67 25.54 19.95
CA MET A 1 55.66 24.15 19.46
C MET A 1 54.68 23.34 20.31
N PHE A 2 53.38 23.32 19.99
CA PHE A 2 52.35 22.37 20.47
C PHE A 2 51.07 22.71 19.68
N ARG A 3 50.88 22.11 18.50
CA ARG A 3 50.18 20.83 18.24
C ARG A 3 48.66 20.95 18.41
N TYR A 4 48.02 21.11 17.26
CA TYR A 4 46.64 20.85 16.88
C TYR A 4 45.87 19.91 17.83
N LEU A 5 44.76 20.38 18.40
CA LEU A 5 43.70 19.53 18.92
C LEU A 5 42.43 19.79 18.09
N LEU A 6 42.40 19.12 16.93
CA LEU A 6 41.26 19.09 16.04
C LEU A 6 40.25 18.11 16.66
N VAL A 7 39.24 18.66 17.34
CA VAL A 7 38.13 17.90 17.92
C VAL A 7 37.25 17.44 16.76
N LEU A 8 37.59 16.28 16.21
CA LEU A 8 36.81 15.56 15.22
C LEU A 8 35.65 14.88 15.96
N THR A 9 34.59 15.61 16.24
CA THR A 9 33.33 15.04 16.75
C THR A 9 32.71 14.23 15.61
N CYS A 10 32.98 12.92 15.61
CA CYS A 10 32.20 11.95 14.85
C CYS A 10 30.75 12.03 15.34
N VAL A 11 29.92 12.80 14.64
CA VAL A 11 28.47 12.68 14.72
C VAL A 11 28.16 11.30 14.14
N ALA A 12 28.12 10.30 15.01
CA ALA A 12 27.48 9.03 14.73
C ALA A 12 26.01 9.36 14.52
N ILE A 13 25.63 9.53 13.25
CA ILE A 13 24.24 9.57 12.84
C ILE A 13 23.69 8.21 13.26
N PHE A 14 22.91 8.19 14.34
CA PHE A 14 22.06 7.06 14.67
C PHE A 14 21.09 6.92 13.50
N SER A 15 21.44 6.09 12.53
CA SER A 15 20.46 5.45 11.67
C SER A 15 19.57 4.64 12.59
N ALA A 16 18.48 5.26 13.05
CA ALA A 16 17.38 4.53 13.62
C ALA A 16 16.89 3.61 12.50
N ASP A 17 17.37 2.36 12.52
CA ASP A 17 16.77 1.30 11.74
C ASP A 17 15.30 1.27 12.16
N ILE A 18 14.45 1.80 11.28
CA ILE A 18 13.00 1.76 11.42
C ILE A 18 12.69 0.27 11.39
N PHE A 19 12.53 -0.33 12.57
CA PHE A 19 12.06 -1.69 12.70
C PHE A 19 10.72 -1.76 11.98
N SER A 20 10.72 -2.39 10.81
CA SER A 20 9.50 -2.75 10.09
C SER A 20 8.72 -3.67 11.00
N GLN A 21 7.76 -3.13 11.75
CA GLN A 21 6.84 -3.92 12.53
C GLN A 21 6.04 -4.78 11.55
N ASP A 22 6.01 -6.10 11.77
CA ASP A 22 5.15 -6.96 10.97
C ASP A 22 3.70 -6.48 11.12
N ALA A 23 2.99 -6.35 10.00
CA ALA A 23 1.60 -5.90 10.02
C ALA A 23 0.75 -6.81 10.94
N PRO A 24 -0.08 -6.26 11.83
CA PRO A 24 -0.94 -7.07 12.67
C PRO A 24 -1.98 -7.80 11.82
N LYS A 25 -2.38 -9.00 12.27
CA LYS A 25 -3.41 -9.76 11.57
C LYS A 25 -4.72 -8.99 11.56
N GLY A 26 -5.36 -8.91 10.41
CA GLY A 26 -6.62 -8.19 10.21
C GLY A 26 -6.46 -6.73 9.81
N ALA A 27 -5.25 -6.17 9.81
CA ALA A 27 -5.00 -4.83 9.26
C ALA A 27 -5.56 -4.71 7.84
N ASN A 28 -6.20 -3.59 7.54
CA ASN A 28 -6.87 -3.33 6.26
C ASN A 28 -6.53 -1.96 5.67
N VAL A 29 -5.68 -1.21 6.38
CA VAL A 29 -5.19 0.10 6.01
C VAL A 29 -3.67 0.12 6.19
N ILE A 30 -2.97 0.73 5.25
CA ILE A 30 -1.55 1.05 5.37
C ILE A 30 -1.44 2.57 5.38
N GLU A 31 -0.85 3.12 6.44
CA GLU A 31 -0.51 4.54 6.50
C GLU A 31 0.96 4.74 6.19
N ILE A 32 1.26 5.81 5.47
CA ILE A 32 2.63 6.22 5.14
C ILE A 32 2.78 7.67 5.55
N HIS A 33 3.60 7.90 6.58
CA HIS A 33 3.92 9.21 7.11
C HIS A 33 5.20 9.72 6.45
N THR A 34 5.18 10.88 5.81
CA THR A 34 6.34 11.47 5.13
C THR A 34 6.52 12.94 5.50
N ALA A 35 7.75 13.43 5.44
CA ALA A 35 8.06 14.87 5.57
C ALA A 35 7.85 15.64 4.26
N ASP A 36 7.53 14.95 3.16
CA ASP A 36 7.13 15.60 1.90
C ASP A 36 5.83 16.39 2.15
N ASN A 37 5.71 17.57 1.55
CA ASN A 37 4.42 18.28 1.54
C ASN A 37 3.39 17.52 0.70
N ILE A 38 2.11 17.80 0.93
CA ILE A 38 1.00 17.05 0.32
C ILE A 38 1.04 17.02 -1.22
N ASP A 39 1.46 18.12 -1.84
CA ASP A 39 1.55 18.25 -3.30
C ASP A 39 2.64 17.35 -3.90
N ASP A 40 3.80 17.30 -3.25
CA ASP A 40 4.91 16.46 -3.67
C ASP A 40 4.64 14.99 -3.35
N ALA A 41 4.01 14.71 -2.19
CA ALA A 41 3.60 13.37 -1.82
C ALA A 41 2.58 12.80 -2.82
N PHE A 42 1.58 13.60 -3.19
CA PHE A 42 0.56 13.25 -4.19
C PHE A 42 1.19 12.90 -5.54
N LYS A 43 2.08 13.75 -6.06
CA LYS A 43 2.77 13.50 -7.34
C LYS A 43 3.67 12.26 -7.27
N LYS A 44 4.41 12.11 -6.17
CA LYS A 44 5.37 11.00 -5.98
C LYS A 44 4.66 9.66 -5.88
N MET A 45 3.55 9.59 -5.14
CA MET A 45 2.72 8.39 -5.07
C MET A 45 2.03 8.10 -6.41
N GLY A 46 1.48 9.12 -7.09
CA GLY A 46 0.93 8.96 -8.43
C GLY A 46 1.95 8.41 -9.43
N ARG A 47 3.19 8.90 -9.37
CA ARG A 47 4.30 8.39 -10.20
C ARG A 47 4.64 6.94 -9.85
N LEU A 48 4.73 6.61 -8.56
CA LEU A 48 5.01 5.26 -8.10
C LEU A 48 3.95 4.27 -8.59
N LEU A 49 2.66 4.63 -8.52
CA LEU A 49 1.57 3.81 -9.05
C LEU A 49 1.72 3.52 -10.55
N LEU A 50 2.05 4.55 -11.34
CA LEU A 50 2.29 4.40 -12.77
C LEU A 50 3.51 3.52 -13.07
N ASP A 51 4.61 3.70 -12.33
CA ASP A 51 5.83 2.91 -12.48
C ASP A 51 5.60 1.44 -12.09
N GLU A 52 4.73 1.18 -11.12
CA GLU A 52 4.28 -0.17 -10.76
C GLU A 52 3.29 -0.76 -11.77
N GLY A 53 2.79 0.00 -12.74
CA GLY A 53 1.90 -0.45 -13.80
C GLY A 53 0.40 -0.36 -13.47
N TYR A 54 0.00 0.53 -12.57
CA TYR A 54 -1.40 0.89 -12.36
C TYR A 54 -1.85 1.98 -13.33
N THR A 55 -3.09 1.89 -13.82
CA THR A 55 -3.79 3.00 -14.47
C THR A 55 -4.55 3.78 -13.41
N LEU A 56 -4.52 5.11 -13.48
CA LEU A 56 -5.27 5.97 -12.58
C LEU A 56 -6.68 6.19 -13.17
N GLU A 57 -7.72 5.84 -12.41
CA GLU A 57 -9.11 6.16 -12.76
C GLU A 57 -9.40 7.63 -12.45
N THR A 58 -8.99 8.08 -11.25
CA THR A 58 -9.07 9.47 -10.84
C THR A 58 -7.81 9.88 -10.06
N ALA A 59 -7.39 11.13 -10.24
CA ALA A 59 -6.36 11.78 -9.45
C ALA A 59 -6.85 13.20 -9.14
N ASP A 60 -7.66 13.32 -8.09
CA ASP A 60 -8.31 14.57 -7.72
C ASP A 60 -7.42 15.37 -6.76
N LYS A 61 -6.82 16.44 -7.28
CA LYS A 61 -5.96 17.33 -6.50
C LYS A 61 -6.74 18.19 -5.48
N ASN A 62 -8.03 18.43 -5.70
CA ASN A 62 -8.82 19.26 -4.79
C ASN A 62 -9.16 18.51 -3.50
N PHE A 63 -9.38 17.20 -3.61
CA PHE A 63 -9.64 16.32 -2.46
C PHE A 63 -8.41 15.52 -2.02
N TYR A 64 -7.30 15.65 -2.75
CA TYR A 64 -6.10 14.81 -2.61
C TYR A 64 -6.46 13.33 -2.48
N VAL A 65 -7.09 12.80 -3.52
CA VAL A 65 -7.42 11.37 -3.62
C VAL A 65 -6.98 10.83 -4.96
N ILE A 66 -6.33 9.66 -4.94
CA ILE A 66 -6.04 8.86 -6.13
C ILE A 66 -6.84 7.57 -6.06
N THR A 67 -7.58 7.27 -7.12
CA THR A 67 -8.23 5.97 -7.31
C THR A 67 -7.66 5.32 -8.55
N THR A 68 -7.29 4.04 -8.48
CA THR A 68 -6.81 3.30 -9.64
C THR A 68 -7.96 2.63 -10.37
N GLU A 69 -7.76 2.34 -11.66
CA GLU A 69 -8.59 1.33 -12.32
C GLU A 69 -8.35 -0.05 -11.69
N VAL A 70 -9.20 -1.01 -12.07
CA VAL A 70 -9.00 -2.41 -11.71
C VAL A 70 -7.78 -2.95 -12.43
N ARG A 71 -6.79 -3.40 -11.66
CA ARG A 71 -5.61 -4.06 -12.19
C ARG A 71 -5.70 -5.57 -12.00
N LYS A 72 -5.51 -6.31 -13.10
CA LYS A 72 -5.31 -7.77 -13.09
C LYS A 72 -3.83 -8.10 -12.87
N MET A 73 -3.54 -8.99 -11.94
CA MET A 73 -2.20 -9.44 -11.58
C MET A 73 -2.21 -10.95 -11.36
N ASN A 74 -1.13 -11.62 -11.75
CA ASN A 74 -0.99 -13.04 -11.46
C ASN A 74 -0.44 -13.25 -10.05
N TYR A 75 -0.90 -14.31 -9.37
CA TYR A 75 -0.40 -14.73 -8.07
C TYR A 75 -0.26 -16.25 -7.96
N GLY A 76 0.40 -16.70 -6.90
CA GLY A 76 0.62 -18.13 -6.62
C GLY A 76 1.82 -18.72 -7.34
N PHE A 77 2.08 -20.01 -7.08
CA PHE A 77 3.20 -20.72 -7.70
C PHE A 77 2.98 -20.85 -9.22
N MET A 78 3.97 -20.46 -10.02
CA MET A 78 3.89 -20.43 -11.48
C MET A 78 2.72 -19.60 -12.05
N ASN A 79 2.30 -18.51 -11.39
CA ASN A 79 1.22 -17.64 -11.86
C ASN A 79 -0.12 -18.36 -12.04
N ALA A 80 -0.41 -19.36 -11.20
CA ALA A 80 -1.60 -20.21 -11.31
C ALA A 80 -2.94 -19.51 -11.00
N GLY A 81 -2.92 -18.30 -10.44
CA GLY A 81 -4.13 -17.54 -10.13
C GLY A 81 -4.10 -16.11 -10.66
N GLU A 82 -5.27 -15.54 -10.93
CA GLU A 82 -5.47 -14.12 -11.26
C GLU A 82 -6.11 -13.38 -10.08
N LEU A 83 -5.58 -12.21 -9.77
CA LEU A 83 -6.00 -11.26 -8.75
C LEU A 83 -6.39 -9.94 -9.42
N GLU A 84 -7.50 -9.35 -9.00
CA GLU A 84 -8.06 -8.09 -9.48
C GLU A 84 -8.09 -7.15 -8.28
N MET A 85 -7.39 -6.03 -8.43
CA MET A 85 -7.20 -5.08 -7.34
C MET A 85 -7.51 -3.67 -7.78
N LYS A 86 -8.15 -2.94 -6.88
CA LYS A 86 -8.37 -1.50 -6.98
C LYS A 86 -7.82 -0.84 -5.73
N LEU A 87 -7.09 0.26 -5.90
CA LEU A 87 -6.52 1.03 -4.80
C LEU A 87 -7.21 2.38 -4.69
N ILE A 88 -7.39 2.83 -3.45
CA ILE A 88 -7.78 4.20 -3.10
C ILE A 88 -6.70 4.72 -2.16
N ILE A 89 -6.15 5.88 -2.51
CA ILE A 89 -5.12 6.56 -1.72
C ILE A 89 -5.65 7.94 -1.37
N GLU A 90 -5.78 8.21 -0.08
CA GLU A 90 -6.14 9.52 0.48
C GLU A 90 -4.88 10.17 1.05
N PHE A 91 -4.74 11.49 0.92
CA PHE A 91 -3.62 12.24 1.49
C PHE A 91 -4.16 13.30 2.43
N ASN A 92 -3.59 13.38 3.63
CA ASN A 92 -3.89 14.41 4.61
C ASN A 92 -2.64 15.22 4.90
N ASP A 93 -2.81 16.54 5.00
CA ASP A 93 -1.77 17.46 5.42
C ASP A 93 -1.69 17.45 6.95
N ASP A 94 -0.50 17.25 7.48
CA ASP A 94 -0.23 17.19 8.92
C ASP A 94 0.86 18.20 9.28
N GLU A 95 1.01 18.53 10.58
CA GLU A 95 1.99 19.53 11.03
C GLU A 95 3.44 19.21 10.61
N ASP A 96 3.78 17.91 10.53
CA ASP A 96 5.11 17.41 10.23
C ASP A 96 5.27 16.93 8.76
N GLY A 97 4.25 17.09 7.91
CA GLY A 97 4.29 16.69 6.51
C GLY A 97 2.96 16.12 6.00
N THR A 98 2.95 14.88 5.54
CA THR A 98 1.77 14.26 4.94
C THR A 98 1.58 12.82 5.36
N THR A 99 0.36 12.48 5.75
CA THR A 99 -0.09 11.09 5.92
C THR A 99 -0.82 10.62 4.68
N MET A 100 -0.33 9.54 4.09
CA MET A 100 -1.02 8.83 3.00
C MET A 100 -1.70 7.60 3.54
N ILE A 101 -2.98 7.41 3.20
CA ILE A 101 -3.78 6.26 3.62
C ILE A 101 -4.04 5.39 2.39
N LEU A 102 -3.40 4.23 2.34
CA LEU A 102 -3.59 3.21 1.30
C LEU A 102 -4.69 2.23 1.71
N LYS A 103 -5.75 2.15 0.90
CA LYS A 103 -6.83 1.17 0.99
C LYS A 103 -6.88 0.37 -0.29
N GLY A 104 -7.09 -0.93 -0.17
CA GLY A 104 -7.21 -1.82 -1.32
C GLY A 104 -8.47 -2.66 -1.27
N MET A 105 -9.05 -2.87 -2.45
CA MET A 105 -10.25 -3.67 -2.66
C MET A 105 -9.94 -4.79 -3.64
N LYS A 106 -10.64 -5.92 -3.47
CA LYS A 106 -10.66 -7.06 -4.41
C LYS A 106 -12.09 -7.35 -4.83
N SER A 107 -12.26 -7.87 -6.06
CA SER A 107 -13.59 -8.17 -6.58
C SER A 107 -14.26 -9.32 -5.80
N SER A 108 -15.59 -9.22 -5.62
CA SER A 108 -16.41 -10.21 -4.91
C SER A 108 -16.36 -11.59 -5.60
N GLU A 109 -16.26 -11.61 -6.93
CA GLU A 109 -16.12 -12.82 -7.76
C GLU A 109 -14.84 -13.62 -7.41
N GLN A 110 -13.75 -12.93 -7.06
CA GLN A 110 -12.49 -13.58 -6.69
C GLN A 110 -12.53 -14.23 -5.32
N LEU A 111 -13.23 -13.61 -4.37
CA LEU A 111 -13.50 -14.25 -3.09
C LEU A 111 -14.39 -15.48 -3.25
N HIS A 112 -15.40 -15.39 -4.12
CA HIS A 112 -16.27 -16.52 -4.39
C HIS A 112 -15.50 -17.68 -5.05
N ARG A 113 -14.66 -17.41 -6.07
CA ARG A 113 -13.77 -18.40 -6.69
C ARG A 113 -12.79 -19.04 -5.70
N ALA A 114 -12.22 -18.25 -4.79
CA ALA A 114 -11.32 -18.75 -3.75
C ALA A 114 -12.05 -19.62 -2.72
N ALA A 115 -13.34 -19.38 -2.48
CA ALA A 115 -14.17 -20.15 -1.57
C ALA A 115 -14.76 -21.42 -2.17
N THR A 116 -14.95 -21.49 -3.51
CA THR A 116 -15.75 -22.55 -4.17
C THR A 116 -14.98 -23.49 -5.09
N THR A 117 -13.63 -23.50 -5.06
CA THR A 117 -12.72 -24.42 -5.80
C THR A 117 -13.44 -25.45 -6.70
N GLY A 118 -13.92 -25.05 -7.88
CA GLY A 118 -14.47 -26.01 -8.87
C GLY A 118 -15.75 -25.65 -9.64
N ALA A 119 -16.49 -24.58 -9.34
CA ALA A 119 -17.70 -24.26 -10.12
C ALA A 119 -17.55 -22.93 -10.88
N GLY A 120 -17.73 -22.98 -12.21
CA GLY A 120 -17.70 -21.82 -13.09
C GLY A 120 -18.74 -20.79 -12.65
N VAL A 121 -18.26 -19.60 -12.30
CA VAL A 121 -19.11 -18.45 -11.95
C VAL A 121 -18.85 -17.32 -12.96
N SER A 122 -19.97 -16.72 -13.36
CA SER A 122 -20.20 -15.78 -14.45
C SER A 122 -19.47 -14.43 -14.29
N SER A 123 -18.93 -13.94 -15.42
CA SER A 123 -18.03 -12.80 -15.59
C SER A 123 -18.68 -11.40 -15.59
N ASN A 124 -19.47 -11.07 -14.57
CA ASN A 124 -19.84 -9.66 -14.35
C ASN A 124 -18.99 -9.09 -13.20
N THR A 125 -17.78 -8.66 -13.56
CA THR A 125 -16.82 -7.99 -12.68
C THR A 125 -17.28 -6.57 -12.38
N SER A 126 -18.10 -6.38 -11.36
CA SER A 126 -18.27 -5.06 -10.75
C SER A 126 -17.57 -5.02 -9.40
N PHE A 127 -16.77 -3.98 -9.16
CA PHE A 127 -16.47 -3.52 -7.81
C PHE A 127 -17.76 -2.93 -7.26
N ASP A 128 -18.67 -3.81 -6.90
CA ASP A 128 -19.97 -3.52 -6.31
C ASP A 128 -19.79 -3.14 -4.83
N LYS A 129 -20.90 -2.82 -4.18
CA LYS A 129 -21.01 -2.64 -2.73
C LYS A 129 -20.48 -3.84 -1.91
N ASP A 130 -20.25 -4.99 -2.55
CA ASP A 130 -19.79 -6.24 -1.94
C ASP A 130 -18.28 -6.50 -2.20
N ALA A 131 -17.59 -5.56 -2.88
CA ALA A 131 -16.14 -5.55 -2.99
C ALA A 131 -15.52 -5.58 -1.60
N SER A 132 -14.66 -6.57 -1.37
CA SER A 132 -14.11 -6.79 -0.04
C SER A 132 -12.77 -6.11 0.11
N ARG A 133 -12.59 -5.47 1.25
CA ARG A 133 -11.32 -4.88 1.65
C ARG A 133 -10.22 -5.95 1.69
N ILE A 134 -9.01 -5.56 1.34
CA ILE A 134 -7.84 -6.40 1.51
C ILE A 134 -7.49 -6.39 2.99
N LEU A 135 -7.33 -7.58 3.57
CA LEU A 135 -7.03 -7.80 4.98
C LEU A 135 -5.73 -8.57 5.09
N ASN A 136 -4.89 -8.22 6.06
CA ASN A 136 -3.73 -9.02 6.44
C ASN A 136 -4.15 -10.28 7.22
N LYS A 137 -4.84 -11.22 6.56
CA LYS A 137 -5.36 -12.46 7.18
C LYS A 137 -5.11 -13.71 6.33
N GLY A 138 -4.63 -13.54 5.09
CA GLY A 138 -4.42 -14.64 4.16
C GLY A 138 -3.14 -15.42 4.43
N GLY A 139 -3.16 -16.74 4.20
CA GLY A 139 -1.94 -17.53 4.16
C GLY A 139 -1.06 -17.15 2.96
N LYS A 140 0.25 -17.42 3.05
CA LYS A 140 1.19 -17.18 1.95
C LYS A 140 0.73 -17.96 0.71
N GLY A 141 0.63 -17.29 -0.44
CA GLY A 141 0.14 -17.87 -1.69
C GLY A 141 -1.39 -17.88 -1.86
N SER A 142 -2.16 -17.52 -0.83
CA SER A 142 -3.60 -17.26 -1.00
C SER A 142 -3.82 -15.93 -1.71
N ILE A 143 -4.99 -15.76 -2.34
CA ILE A 143 -5.36 -14.50 -2.98
C ILE A 143 -5.30 -13.32 -2.01
N VAL A 144 -5.83 -13.51 -0.80
CA VAL A 144 -5.86 -12.48 0.25
C VAL A 144 -4.44 -12.09 0.68
N GLY A 145 -3.56 -13.08 0.86
CA GLY A 145 -2.17 -12.84 1.23
C GLY A 145 -1.38 -12.15 0.10
N ALA A 146 -1.58 -12.56 -1.15
CA ALA A 146 -0.95 -11.93 -2.31
C ALA A 146 -1.38 -10.47 -2.46
N SER A 147 -2.69 -10.18 -2.34
CA SER A 147 -3.19 -8.81 -2.40
C SER A 147 -2.57 -7.91 -1.34
N TRP A 148 -2.45 -8.40 -0.10
CA TRP A 148 -1.80 -7.66 0.97
C TRP A 148 -0.32 -7.39 0.67
N ILE A 149 0.42 -8.40 0.22
CA ILE A 149 1.83 -8.25 -0.16
C ILE A 149 2.01 -7.21 -1.27
N PHE A 150 1.12 -7.17 -2.26
CA PHE A 150 1.19 -6.15 -3.31
C PHE A 150 0.98 -4.73 -2.76
N MET A 151 -0.02 -4.54 -1.88
CA MET A 151 -0.23 -3.24 -1.21
C MET A 151 0.97 -2.84 -0.35
N GLU A 152 1.50 -3.79 0.42
CA GLU A 152 2.64 -3.56 1.31
C GLU A 152 3.91 -3.21 0.53
N ASN A 153 4.18 -3.90 -0.59
CA ASN A 153 5.31 -3.60 -1.46
C ASN A 153 5.19 -2.22 -2.09
N LEU A 154 3.99 -1.83 -2.52
CA LEU A 154 3.74 -0.47 -3.02
C LEU A 154 4.05 0.57 -1.93
N ALA A 155 3.56 0.36 -0.70
CA ALA A 155 3.85 1.27 0.41
C ALA A 155 5.36 1.35 0.70
N LYS A 156 6.06 0.21 0.73
CA LYS A 156 7.52 0.11 0.90
C LYS A 156 8.30 0.75 -0.26
N GLY A 157 7.71 0.84 -1.45
CA GLY A 157 8.27 1.55 -2.60
C GLY A 157 8.34 3.06 -2.41
N TYR A 158 7.53 3.62 -1.50
CA TYR A 158 7.54 5.04 -1.21
C TYR A 158 8.75 5.42 -0.34
N LYS A 159 9.78 5.98 -0.97
CA LYS A 159 11.03 6.36 -0.30
C LYS A 159 10.84 7.52 0.68
N GLY A 160 11.37 7.38 1.89
CA GLY A 160 11.31 8.41 2.94
C GLY A 160 10.04 8.41 3.76
N GLY A 161 9.13 7.45 3.53
CA GLY A 161 7.94 7.26 4.35
C GLY A 161 8.17 6.29 5.52
N LYS A 162 7.57 6.60 6.67
CA LYS A 162 7.39 5.67 7.79
C LYS A 162 6.03 4.97 7.62
N ILE A 163 6.04 3.64 7.64
CA ILE A 163 4.84 2.83 7.40
C ILE A 163 4.22 2.38 8.72
N GLU A 164 2.90 2.52 8.83
CA GLU A 164 2.09 2.01 9.93
C GLU A 164 0.93 1.18 9.39
N TYR A 165 0.47 0.21 10.17
CA TYR A 165 -0.57 -0.74 9.76
C TYR A 165 -1.73 -0.68 10.74
N LEU A 166 -2.93 -0.42 10.22
CA LEU A 166 -4.11 -0.17 11.05
C LEU A 166 -5.29 -1.06 10.66
N THR A 167 -6.20 -1.21 11.62
CA THR A 167 -7.58 -1.62 11.37
C THR A 167 -8.46 -0.37 11.34
N GLU A 168 -9.45 -0.31 10.45
CA GLU A 168 -10.37 0.85 10.42
C GLU A 168 -11.13 1.10 11.72
N GLU A 169 -11.32 0.08 12.56
CA GLU A 169 -11.96 0.23 13.88
C GLU A 169 -11.09 1.01 14.88
N THR A 170 -9.79 1.14 14.60
CA THR A 170 -8.80 1.77 15.50
C THR A 170 -8.28 3.10 14.97
N ARG A 171 -8.83 3.62 13.87
CA ARG A 171 -8.54 4.94 13.30
C ARG A 171 -9.65 5.92 13.69
#